data_AF-A0A645HND8-F1
#
_entry.id   AF-A0A645HND8-F1
#
_cell.length_a   1.000
_cell.length_b   1.000
_cell.length_c   1.000
_cell.angle_alpha   90.00
_cell.angle_beta   90.00
_cell.angle_gamma   90.00
#
_symmetry.space_group_name_H-M   'P 1'
#
loop_
_entity.id
_entity.type
_entity.pdbx_description
1 polymer ?
#
loop_
_entity_poly.entity_id
_entity_poly.type
_entity_poly.pdbx_seq_one_letter_code
_entity_poly.pdbx_strand_id
1 'polypeptide(L)'
;MVPLRAIAEALGYQVTWEQDTQTARLNSAISLEVGRDYYVYMRMAPIELGTAPQLKDGSVYVPLFYFRDVLKMNNAYFFENQVVIDNQEKMQ
;
A
#
# COMPACT_ATOMS: atom_id res chain seq x y z
N MET A 1 6.43 3.94 7.68
CA MET A 1 4.96 3.76 7.52
C MET A 1 4.40 5.02 6.91
N VAL A 2 3.48 4.89 5.96
CA VAL A 2 2.85 6.01 5.23
C VAL A 2 1.35 5.77 5.08
N PRO A 3 0.52 6.84 4.97
CA PRO A 3 -0.93 6.69 4.90
C PRO A 3 -1.36 6.06 3.57
N LEU A 4 -1.98 4.88 3.64
CA LEU A 4 -2.38 4.12 2.45
C LEU A 4 -3.35 4.92 1.58
N ARG A 5 -4.45 5.40 2.17
CA ARG A 5 -5.57 6.00 1.42
C ARG A 5 -5.13 7.25 0.66
N ALA A 6 -4.50 8.18 1.36
CA ALA A 6 -4.09 9.46 0.79
C ALA A 6 -3.17 9.29 -0.42
N ILE A 7 -2.18 8.38 -0.31
CA ILE A 7 -1.23 8.14 -1.40
C ILE A 7 -1.88 7.32 -2.52
N ALA A 8 -2.62 6.26 -2.21
CA ALA A 8 -3.27 5.43 -3.23
C ALA A 8 -4.30 6.20 -4.06
N GLU A 9 -5.11 7.05 -3.43
CA GLU A 9 -6.08 7.91 -4.12
C GLU A 9 -5.37 8.96 -5.00
N ALA A 10 -4.26 9.54 -4.55
CA ALA A 10 -3.44 10.44 -5.37
C ALA A 10 -2.82 9.75 -6.60
N LEU A 11 -2.58 8.43 -6.51
CA LEU A 11 -2.14 7.58 -7.61
C LEU A 11 -3.29 7.08 -8.51
N GLY A 12 -4.54 7.47 -8.22
CA GLY A 12 -5.71 7.11 -9.02
C GLY A 12 -6.40 5.80 -8.63
N TYR A 13 -6.07 5.21 -7.48
CA TYR A 13 -6.78 4.04 -6.95
C TYR A 13 -7.99 4.46 -6.12
N GLN A 14 -9.10 3.76 -6.29
CA GLN A 14 -10.23 3.83 -5.38
C GLN A 14 -9.97 2.92 -4.18
N VAL A 15 -10.05 3.46 -2.96
CA VAL A 15 -9.85 2.73 -1.71
C VAL A 15 -11.18 2.52 -1.00
N THR A 16 -11.60 1.27 -0.83
CA THR A 16 -12.76 0.89 -0.02
C THR A 16 -12.32 0.19 1.27
N TRP A 17 -13.20 0.19 2.26
CA TRP A 17 -12.93 -0.35 3.60
C TRP A 17 -14.02 -1.31 4.02
N GLU A 18 -13.63 -2.48 4.49
CA GLU A 18 -14.50 -3.49 5.09
C GLU A 18 -14.26 -3.56 6.58
N GLN A 19 -15.26 -3.15 7.36
CA GLN A 19 -15.12 -3.02 8.81
C GLN A 19 -14.99 -4.39 9.50
N ASP A 20 -15.77 -5.39 9.08
CA ASP A 20 -15.85 -6.69 9.75
C ASP A 20 -14.52 -7.44 9.72
N THR A 21 -13.79 -7.33 8.61
CA THR A 21 -12.50 -8.00 8.41
C THR A 21 -11.32 -7.05 8.51
N GLN A 22 -11.54 -5.77 8.89
CA GLN A 22 -10.50 -4.75 8.95
C GLN A 22 -9.62 -4.70 7.67
N THR A 23 -10.29 -4.75 6.52
CA THR A 23 -9.63 -4.92 5.22
C THR A 23 -9.78 -3.66 4.37
N ALA A 24 -8.66 -3.15 3.87
CA ALA A 24 -8.67 -2.13 2.82
C ALA A 24 -8.58 -2.81 1.45
N ARG A 25 -9.38 -2.36 0.47
CA ARG A 25 -9.34 -2.82 -0.92
C ARG A 25 -9.09 -1.68 -1.89
N LEU A 26 -8.27 -1.94 -2.90
CA LEU A 26 -7.92 -1.01 -3.97
C LEU A 26 -8.38 -1.58 -5.31
N ASN A 27 -9.24 -0.85 -6.03
CA ASN A 27 -9.77 -1.19 -7.37
C ASN A 27 -10.21 -2.66 -7.53
N SER A 28 -10.73 -3.28 -6.46
CA SER A 28 -11.17 -4.70 -6.38
C SER A 28 -10.10 -5.78 -6.62
N ALA A 29 -8.88 -5.42 -7.02
CA ALA A 29 -7.81 -6.35 -7.33
C ALA A 29 -6.79 -6.50 -6.20
N ILE A 30 -6.72 -5.53 -5.29
CA ILE A 30 -5.67 -5.45 -4.28
C ILE A 30 -6.32 -5.35 -2.91
N SER A 31 -5.83 -6.11 -1.94
CA SER A 31 -6.35 -6.05 -0.58
C SER A 31 -5.27 -6.27 0.47
N LEU A 32 -5.50 -5.69 1.64
CA LEU A 32 -4.66 -5.88 2.82
C LEU A 32 -5.53 -5.84 4.08
N GLU A 33 -5.19 -6.70 5.04
CA GLU A 33 -5.84 -6.79 6.35
C GLU A 33 -4.93 -6.17 7.42
N VAL A 34 -5.51 -5.31 8.27
CA VAL A 34 -4.76 -4.71 9.38
C VAL A 34 -4.23 -5.80 10.32
N GLY A 35 -2.95 -5.72 10.68
CA GLY A 35 -2.30 -6.68 11.57
C GLY A 35 -1.81 -7.97 10.89
N ARG A 36 -2.05 -8.15 9.59
CA ARG A 36 -1.50 -9.27 8.81
C ARG A 36 -0.46 -8.80 7.80
N ASP A 37 0.72 -9.40 7.85
CA ASP A 37 1.77 -9.17 6.84
C ASP A 37 1.52 -10.02 5.59
N TYR A 38 0.34 -9.84 5.00
CA TYR A 38 -0.13 -10.58 3.83
C TYR A 38 -0.86 -9.64 2.89
N TYR A 39 -0.20 -9.25 1.80
CA TYR A 39 -0.72 -8.32 0.82
C TYR A 39 -1.13 -9.06 -0.44
N VAL A 40 -2.36 -8.87 -0.89
CA VAL A 40 -2.91 -9.54 -2.07
C VAL A 40 -2.86 -8.60 -3.26
N TYR A 41 -2.34 -9.10 -4.39
CA TYR A 41 -2.41 -8.46 -5.70
C TYR A 41 -2.99 -9.45 -6.72
N MET A 42 -4.17 -9.14 -7.25
CA MET A 42 -4.94 -10.01 -8.14
C MET A 42 -5.08 -11.43 -7.58
N ARG A 43 -4.77 -12.46 -8.39
CA ARG A 43 -4.82 -13.88 -8.00
C ARG A 43 -3.44 -14.45 -7.70
N MET A 44 -2.48 -13.60 -7.33
CA MET A 44 -1.13 -14.03 -6.99
C MET A 44 -1.06 -14.58 -5.56
N ALA A 45 0.00 -15.33 -5.28
CA ALA A 45 0.36 -15.67 -3.89
C ALA A 45 0.53 -14.37 -3.07
N PRO A 46 0.11 -14.36 -1.80
CA PRO A 46 0.32 -13.20 -0.93
C PRO A 46 1.78 -12.77 -0.89
N ILE A 47 1.99 -11.46 -0.90
CA ILE A 47 3.31 -10.83 -0.77
C ILE A 47 3.50 -10.53 0.71
N GLU A 48 4.62 -10.96 1.29
CA GLU A 48 5.04 -10.62 2.66
C GLU A 48 6.10 -9.50 2.59
N LEU A 49 5.96 -8.51 3.47
CA LEU A 49 6.78 -7.31 3.49
C LEU A 49 7.64 -7.21 4.77
N GLY A 50 7.49 -8.15 5.70
CA GLY A 50 8.12 -8.12 7.02
C GLY A 50 7.46 -7.12 7.97
N THR A 51 6.35 -6.48 7.57
CA THR A 51 5.63 -5.50 8.39
C THR A 51 4.17 -5.43 7.95
N ALA A 52 3.27 -5.70 8.90
CA ALA A 52 1.83 -5.63 8.67
C ALA A 52 1.28 -4.19 8.58
N PRO A 53 0.14 -3.97 7.91
CA PRO A 53 -0.59 -2.71 7.96
C PRO A 53 -1.07 -2.41 9.37
N GLN A 54 -1.13 -1.12 9.72
CA GLN A 54 -1.55 -0.65 11.03
C GLN A 54 -2.67 0.37 10.91
N LEU A 55 -3.73 0.20 11.70
CA LEU A 55 -4.76 1.23 11.86
C LEU A 55 -4.33 2.19 12.97
N LYS A 56 -4.15 3.46 12.62
CA LYS A 56 -3.80 4.52 13.56
C LYS A 56 -4.62 5.78 13.27
N ASP A 57 -5.28 6.31 14.30
CA ASP A 57 -6.09 7.53 14.21
C ASP A 57 -7.13 7.48 13.05
N GLY A 58 -7.76 6.31 12.87
CA GLY A 58 -8.74 6.06 11.80
C GLY A 58 -8.16 5.90 10.39
N SER A 59 -6.84 5.93 10.24
CA SER A 59 -6.16 5.76 8.95
C SER A 59 -5.31 4.48 8.92
N VAL A 60 -5.36 3.76 7.81
CA VAL A 60 -4.48 2.61 7.59
C VAL A 60 -3.13 3.09 7.08
N TYR A 61 -2.07 2.64 7.75
CA TYR A 61 -0.69 2.88 7.38
C TYR A 61 -0.06 1.59 6.90
N VAL A 62 0.76 1.69 5.85
CA VAL A 62 1.50 0.59 5.26
C VAL A 62 2.99 0.92 5.19
N PRO A 63 3.87 -0.08 5.05
CA PRO A 63 5.28 0.16 4.76
C PRO A 63 5.45 0.88 3.41
N LEU A 64 6.44 1.76 3.28
CA LEU A 64 6.63 2.56 2.05
C LEU A 64 6.79 1.68 0.80
N PHE A 65 7.50 0.57 0.96
CA PHE A 65 7.76 -0.39 -0.11
C PHE A 65 6.49 -1.15 -0.57
N TYR A 66 5.36 -1.04 0.13
CA TYR A 66 4.05 -1.48 -0.38
C TYR A 66 3.75 -0.94 -1.79
N PHE A 67 4.06 0.34 -2.04
CA PHE A 67 3.76 0.96 -3.33
C PHE A 67 4.62 0.39 -4.46
N ARG A 68 5.87 0.03 -4.20
CA ARG A 68 6.75 -0.60 -5.21
C ARG A 68 6.47 -2.10 -5.34
N ASP A 69 6.41 -2.80 -4.21
CA ASP A 69 6.47 -4.26 -4.21
C ASP A 69 5.07 -4.89 -4.33
N VAL A 70 4.01 -4.19 -3.93
CA VAL A 70 2.60 -4.61 -4.08
C VAL A 70 1.89 -3.86 -5.21
N LEU A 71 1.84 -2.51 -5.17
CA LEU A 71 1.16 -1.74 -6.23
C LEU A 71 1.95 -1.67 -7.55
N LYS A 72 3.18 -2.19 -7.56
CA LYS A 72 4.05 -2.26 -8.75
C LYS A 72 4.42 -0.89 -9.33
N MET A 73 4.44 0.15 -8.50
CA MET A 73 5.05 1.43 -8.87
C MET A 73 6.54 1.21 -9.15
N ASN A 74 7.11 1.96 -10.10
CA ASN A 74 8.54 1.84 -10.37
C ASN A 74 9.38 2.29 -9.17
N ASN A 75 8.99 3.39 -8.54
CA ASN A 75 9.73 4.03 -7.48
C ASN A 75 8.86 4.23 -6.23
N ALA A 76 9.44 4.01 -5.05
CA ALA A 76 8.87 4.38 -3.74
C ALA A 76 10.02 4.54 -2.73
N TYR A 77 10.47 5.77 -2.50
CA TYR A 77 11.63 6.06 -1.64
C TYR A 77 11.47 7.39 -0.88
N PHE A 78 12.36 7.63 0.07
CA PHE A 78 12.43 8.88 0.83
C PHE A 78 13.65 9.68 0.37
N PHE A 79 13.44 10.94 -0.02
CA PHE A 79 14.48 11.83 -0.52
C PHE A 79 14.18 13.27 -0.08
N GLU A 80 15.20 13.98 0.41
CA GLU A 80 15.09 15.39 0.83
C GLU A 80 13.86 15.72 1.68
N ASN A 81 13.58 14.85 2.66
CA ASN A 81 12.44 14.98 3.57
C ASN A 81 11.05 14.76 2.93
N GLN A 82 11.00 14.16 1.74
CA GLN A 82 9.78 13.85 1.01
C GLN A 82 9.72 12.37 0.65
N VAL A 83 8.49 11.85 0.55
CA VAL A 83 8.23 10.53 -0.01
C VAL A 83 7.97 10.69 -1.50
N VAL A 84 8.76 10.01 -2.33
CA VAL A 84 8.62 10.01 -3.79
C VAL A 84 8.07 8.67 -4.22
N ILE A 85 6.94 8.70 -4.93
CA ILE A 85 6.27 7.51 -5.49
C ILE A 85 5.79 7.84 -6.90
N ASP A 86 6.36 7.18 -7.90
CA ASP A 86 6.09 7.45 -9.31
C ASP A 86 6.39 6.24 -10.22
N ASN A 87 6.05 6.41 -11.50
CA ASN A 87 6.33 5.46 -12.58
C ASN A 87 7.37 5.99 -13.58
N GLN A 88 8.27 6.88 -13.16
CA GLN A 88 9.42 7.27 -13.97
C GLN A 88 10.42 6.09 -14.08
N GLU A 89 11.56 6.32 -14.71
CA GLU A 89 12.61 5.31 -14.81
C GLU A 89 12.97 4.77 -13.41
N LYS A 90 13.11 3.45 -13.30
CA LYS A 90 13.44 2.81 -12.04
C LYS A 90 14.80 3.28 -11.59
N MET A 91 14.87 3.86 -10.40
CA MET A 91 16.14 4.19 -9.78
C MET A 91 16.85 2.90 -9.38
N GLN A 92 18.13 2.78 -9.78
CA GLN A 92 19.00 1.65 -9.44
C GLN A 92 19.51 1.74 -8.01
#